data_AF-A0A9Q3JPV8-F1
#
_entry.id   AF-A0A9Q3JPV8-F1
#
_cell.length_a   1.000
_cell.length_b   1.000
_cell.length_c   1.000
_cell.angle_alpha   90.00
_cell.angle_beta   90.00
_cell.angle_gamma   90.00
#
_symmetry.space_group_name_H-M   'P 1'
#
loop_
_entity.id
_entity.type
_entity.pdbx_description
1 polymer ?
#
loop_
_entity_poly.entity_id
_entity_poly.type
_entity_poly.pdbx_seq_one_letter_code
_entity_poly.pdbx_strand_id
1 'polypeptide(L)'
;MTQDNANKNLCKHTQDAQTFLVTPTKGIAYIHRTARKMTVCIENSQHPLIIDSGAQCSIVARNYLDHCFPNVEKQLLQKRAKNFKSTSGKMTCIAKIIKEIIIPHRKGNIRLNPEFVVLEDAHIQGLLLGTDYQRMYGIYIYNSKNRYITIGTNKEKIFSLDIYHISSHYPLEKLLNSFR
;
A
#
# COMPACT_ATOMS: atom_id res chain seq x y z
N MET A 1 10.40 11.17 -50.91
CA MET A 1 9.00 11.26 -50.47
C MET A 1 8.52 9.85 -50.15
N THR A 2 8.24 9.55 -48.88
CA THR A 2 7.24 8.59 -48.35
C THR A 2 7.62 8.13 -46.93
N GLN A 3 7.53 9.05 -45.98
CA GLN A 3 7.20 8.72 -44.59
C GLN A 3 5.90 9.44 -44.34
N ASP A 4 4.78 8.73 -44.32
CA ASP A 4 3.50 9.15 -43.74
C ASP A 4 2.44 8.12 -44.10
N ASN A 5 2.39 6.98 -43.41
CA ASN A 5 1.20 6.11 -43.43
C ASN A 5 1.09 5.17 -42.21
N ALA A 6 1.76 5.46 -41.10
CA ALA A 6 1.73 4.62 -39.89
C ALA A 6 0.73 5.09 -38.82
N ASN A 7 -0.21 6.00 -39.13
CA ASN A 7 -0.98 6.72 -38.09
C ASN A 7 -2.50 6.83 -38.35
N LYS A 8 -3.17 5.74 -38.74
CA LYS A 8 -4.64 5.77 -39.00
C LYS A 8 -5.47 4.62 -38.42
N ASN A 9 -5.01 3.96 -37.35
CA ASN A 9 -5.84 2.94 -36.67
C ASN A 9 -5.62 2.88 -35.14
N LEU A 10 -5.34 4.00 -34.49
CA LEU A 10 -5.34 4.04 -33.02
C LEU A 10 -6.78 4.29 -32.53
N CYS A 11 -7.34 3.33 -31.80
CA CYS A 11 -8.70 3.31 -31.24
C CYS A 11 -9.85 3.10 -32.26
N LYS A 12 -9.91 1.89 -32.82
CA LYS A 12 -11.22 1.34 -33.23
C LYS A 12 -12.07 1.21 -31.95
N HIS A 13 -13.37 1.54 -32.01
CA HIS A 13 -14.32 1.46 -30.89
C HIS A 13 -14.45 2.67 -29.94
N THR A 14 -14.23 3.89 -30.43
CA THR A 14 -14.53 5.10 -29.63
C THR A 14 -16.03 5.38 -29.51
N GLN A 15 -16.86 4.91 -30.46
CA GLN A 15 -18.30 5.17 -30.50
C GLN A 15 -19.11 4.30 -29.53
N ASP A 16 -18.61 3.12 -29.21
CA ASP A 16 -19.16 2.14 -28.26
C ASP A 16 -18.49 2.23 -26.87
N ALA A 17 -17.64 3.24 -26.66
CA ALA A 17 -17.05 3.52 -25.36
C ALA A 17 -18.14 3.91 -24.34
N GLN A 18 -18.35 3.06 -23.34
CA GLN A 18 -19.30 3.33 -22.27
C GLN A 18 -18.68 4.24 -21.20
N THR A 19 -19.43 5.25 -20.77
CA THR A 19 -19.05 6.08 -19.63
C THR A 19 -19.35 5.32 -18.34
N PHE A 20 -18.37 5.25 -17.43
CA PHE A 20 -18.61 4.72 -16.09
C PHE A 20 -19.65 5.58 -15.37
N LEU A 21 -20.69 4.93 -14.81
CA LEU A 21 -21.76 5.59 -14.07
C LEU A 21 -21.27 6.33 -12.82
N VAL A 22 -20.13 5.92 -12.26
CA VAL A 22 -19.50 6.55 -11.11
C VAL A 22 -18.41 7.48 -11.62
N THR A 23 -18.78 8.73 -11.89
CA THR A 23 -17.81 9.81 -12.11
C THR A 23 -17.60 10.57 -10.81
N PRO A 24 -16.35 10.76 -10.35
CA PRO A 24 -16.12 11.71 -9.27
C PRO A 24 -16.58 13.08 -9.74
N THR A 25 -17.15 13.89 -8.84
CA THR A 25 -17.55 15.25 -9.18
C THR A 25 -16.38 15.98 -9.85
N LYS A 26 -16.68 16.64 -10.96
CA LYS A 26 -15.68 17.24 -11.83
C LYS A 26 -14.78 18.18 -11.02
N GLY A 27 -13.47 17.97 -11.14
CA GLY A 27 -12.48 18.83 -10.49
C GLY A 27 -12.32 18.62 -8.98
N ILE A 28 -12.89 17.59 -8.36
CA ILE A 28 -12.64 17.30 -6.93
C ILE A 28 -12.16 15.87 -6.64
N ALA A 29 -11.93 15.06 -7.68
CA ALA A 29 -11.42 13.69 -7.51
C ALA A 29 -10.13 13.62 -6.69
N TYR A 30 -9.24 14.61 -6.84
CA TYR A 30 -7.97 14.70 -6.12
C TYR A 30 -8.11 14.99 -4.61
N ILE A 31 -9.29 15.42 -4.16
CA ILE A 31 -9.58 15.78 -2.76
C ILE A 31 -9.87 14.51 -1.94
N HIS A 32 -10.35 13.44 -2.57
CA HIS A 32 -10.64 12.16 -1.91
C HIS A 32 -9.37 11.34 -1.65
N ARG A 33 -8.43 11.90 -0.88
CA ARG A 33 -7.19 11.22 -0.43
C ARG A 33 -7.50 10.23 0.67
N THR A 34 -7.86 9.03 0.27
CA THR A 34 -8.12 7.92 1.18
C THR A 34 -7.13 6.81 0.93
N ALA A 35 -6.35 6.46 1.95
CA ALA A 35 -5.55 5.25 1.96
C ALA A 35 -6.45 4.03 2.14
N ARG A 36 -6.01 2.91 1.57
CA ARG A 36 -6.61 1.59 1.77
C ARG A 36 -5.87 0.94 2.91
N LYS A 37 -6.52 0.80 4.06
CA LYS A 37 -5.92 0.24 5.26
C LYS A 37 -6.59 -1.08 5.61
N MET A 38 -5.83 -2.00 6.16
CA MET A 38 -6.38 -3.15 6.89
C MET A 38 -5.56 -3.40 8.14
N THR A 39 -6.12 -4.17 9.06
CA THR A 39 -5.40 -4.66 10.24
C THR A 39 -4.76 -6.00 9.94
N VAL A 40 -3.51 -6.14 10.35
CA VAL A 40 -2.74 -7.39 10.25
C VAL A 40 -2.10 -7.71 11.60
N CYS A 41 -1.74 -8.97 11.81
CA CYS A 41 -1.03 -9.40 13.01
C CYS A 41 0.45 -9.60 12.71
N ILE A 42 1.32 -9.04 13.55
CA ILE A 42 2.78 -9.22 13.53
C ILE A 42 3.20 -9.47 14.98
N GLU A 43 3.96 -10.54 15.25
CA GLU A 43 4.44 -10.85 16.62
C GLU A 43 3.29 -10.85 17.67
N ASN A 44 2.12 -11.39 17.29
CA ASN A 44 0.88 -11.42 18.07
C ASN A 44 0.23 -10.07 18.40
N SER A 45 0.70 -8.97 17.79
CA SER A 45 0.13 -7.63 17.94
C SER A 45 -0.54 -7.15 16.65
N GLN A 46 -1.58 -6.33 16.79
CA GLN A 46 -2.30 -5.76 15.64
C GLN A 46 -1.60 -4.51 15.12
N HIS A 47 -1.45 -4.43 13.80
CA HIS A 47 -0.80 -3.33 13.11
C HIS A 47 -1.58 -2.91 11.86
N PRO A 48 -1.61 -1.60 11.54
CA PRO A 48 -2.11 -1.13 10.26
C PRO A 48 -1.17 -1.49 9.11
N LEU A 49 -1.74 -2.09 8.06
CA LEU A 49 -1.13 -2.30 6.76
C LEU A 49 -1.85 -1.42 5.72
N ILE A 50 -1.09 -0.55 5.06
CA ILE A 50 -1.57 0.31 3.98
C ILE A 50 -1.24 -0.36 2.65
N ILE A 51 -2.24 -0.53 1.79
CA ILE A 51 -2.06 -1.05 0.44
C ILE A 51 -2.03 0.13 -0.54
N ASP A 52 -0.83 0.46 -1.04
CA ASP A 52 -0.63 1.64 -1.88
C ASP A 52 -0.11 1.27 -3.27
N SER A 53 -0.99 1.35 -4.27
CA SER A 53 -0.64 1.11 -5.67
C SER A 53 0.21 2.23 -6.28
N GLY A 54 0.32 3.38 -5.62
CA GLY A 54 1.19 4.50 -6.01
C GLY A 54 2.64 4.35 -5.54
N ALA A 55 2.90 3.46 -4.59
CA ALA A 55 4.25 3.19 -4.10
C ALA A 55 4.92 2.07 -4.91
N GLN A 56 6.12 2.34 -5.41
CA GLN A 56 6.90 1.32 -6.13
C GLN A 56 7.47 0.25 -5.18
N CYS A 57 7.78 0.63 -3.94
CA CYS A 57 8.35 -0.26 -2.94
C CYS A 57 7.53 -0.27 -1.64
N SER A 58 7.59 -1.38 -0.94
CA SER A 58 7.05 -1.54 0.39
C SER A 58 7.98 -0.88 1.41
N ILE A 59 7.43 -0.04 2.29
CA ILE A 59 8.21 0.77 3.22
C ILE A 59 7.60 0.74 4.62
N VAL A 60 8.44 1.03 5.61
CA VAL A 60 8.03 1.30 6.99
C VAL A 60 8.78 2.53 7.50
N ALA A 61 8.10 3.38 8.26
CA ALA A 61 8.73 4.54 8.88
C ALA A 61 9.56 4.12 10.10
N ARG A 62 10.73 4.73 10.29
CA ARG A 62 11.63 4.40 11.40
C ARG A 62 10.98 4.60 12.76
N ASN A 63 10.32 5.75 12.96
CA ASN A 63 9.62 6.07 14.20
C ASN A 63 8.51 5.06 14.56
N TYR A 64 7.76 4.58 13.57
CA TYR A 64 6.74 3.55 13.75
C TYR A 64 7.38 2.22 14.16
N LEU A 65 8.49 1.87 13.51
CA LEU A 65 9.21 0.63 13.78
C LEU A 65 9.74 0.59 15.22
N ASP A 66 10.35 1.67 15.68
CA ASP A 66 10.91 1.78 17.04
C ASP A 66 9.84 1.68 18.12
N HIS A 67 8.68 2.27 17.86
CA HIS A 67 7.59 2.27 18.83
C HIS A 67 6.92 0.89 18.91
N CYS A 68 6.78 0.19 17.78
CA CYS A 68 6.02 -1.05 17.71
C CYS A 68 6.86 -2.31 17.96
N PHE A 69 8.16 -2.28 17.68
CA PHE A 69 9.02 -3.46 17.71
C PHE A 69 10.26 -3.20 18.58
N PRO A 70 10.23 -3.60 19.87
CA PRO A 70 11.39 -3.48 20.74
C PRO A 70 12.60 -4.23 20.17
N ASN A 71 13.80 -3.65 20.31
CA ASN A 71 15.07 -4.24 19.85
C ASN A 71 15.15 -4.52 18.34
N VAL A 72 14.41 -3.78 17.52
CA VAL A 72 14.35 -3.99 16.06
C VAL A 72 15.70 -3.85 15.36
N GLU A 73 16.66 -3.13 15.95
CA GLU A 73 18.02 -2.93 15.42
C GLU A 73 18.72 -4.23 15.05
N LYS A 74 18.52 -5.29 15.83
CA LYS A 74 19.14 -6.60 15.58
C LYS A 74 18.56 -7.32 14.35
N GLN A 75 17.39 -6.88 13.88
CA GLN A 75 16.69 -7.45 12.72
C GLN A 75 16.93 -6.64 11.44
N LEU A 76 17.60 -5.49 11.54
CA LEU A 76 17.84 -4.63 10.39
C LEU A 76 18.90 -5.22 9.47
N LEU A 77 18.54 -5.25 8.19
CA LEU A 77 19.43 -5.62 7.10
C LEU A 77 20.08 -4.36 6.51
N GLN A 78 21.32 -4.52 6.05
CA GLN A 78 22.06 -3.42 5.43
C GLN A 78 21.30 -2.84 4.23
N LYS A 79 21.30 -1.50 4.12
CA LYS A 79 20.75 -0.81 2.96
C LYS A 79 21.61 -1.05 1.72
N ARG A 80 20.98 -1.12 0.55
CA ARG A 80 21.68 -0.94 -0.73
C ARG A 80 21.63 0.52 -1.14
N ALA A 81 22.65 0.98 -1.84
CA ALA A 81 22.67 2.34 -2.40
C ALA A 81 21.52 2.50 -3.41
N LYS A 82 20.43 3.12 -2.98
CA LYS A 82 19.29 3.48 -3.82
C LYS A 82 18.68 4.78 -3.30
N ASN A 83 18.41 5.70 -4.23
CA ASN A 83 17.72 6.94 -3.91
C ASN A 83 16.21 6.68 -3.86
N PHE A 84 15.57 7.05 -2.74
CA PHE A 84 14.13 7.00 -2.59
C PHE A 84 13.54 8.40 -2.74
N LYS A 85 12.36 8.49 -3.36
CA LYS A 85 11.63 9.73 -3.55
C LYS A 85 10.17 9.52 -3.19
N SER A 86 9.61 10.49 -2.49
CA SER A 86 8.18 10.64 -2.27
C SER A 86 7.65 11.80 -3.11
N THR A 87 6.37 12.09 -3.01
CA THR A 87 5.77 13.31 -3.58
C THR A 87 6.30 14.60 -2.94
N SER A 88 6.81 14.52 -1.71
CA SER A 88 7.32 15.66 -0.94
C SER A 88 8.83 15.87 -1.05
N GLY A 89 9.57 14.94 -1.65
CA GLY A 89 11.01 15.11 -1.87
C GLY A 89 11.80 13.80 -1.80
N LYS A 90 13.11 13.94 -1.55
CA LYS A 90 14.01 12.80 -1.33
C LYS A 90 13.75 12.19 0.05
N MET A 91 13.89 10.88 0.15
CA MET A 91 13.71 10.13 1.40
C MET A 91 15.00 9.41 1.77
N THR A 92 15.34 9.41 3.05
CA THR A 92 16.52 8.74 3.58
C THR A 92 16.21 7.28 3.93
N CYS A 93 16.80 6.36 3.16
CA CYS A 93 16.80 4.94 3.50
C CYS A 93 17.95 4.63 4.46
N ILE A 94 17.60 3.97 5.57
CA ILE A 94 18.55 3.62 6.63
C ILE A 94 18.82 2.12 6.69
N ALA A 95 17.82 1.29 6.41
CA ALA A 95 17.92 -0.16 6.49
C ALA A 95 16.81 -0.85 5.69
N LYS A 96 16.78 -2.17 5.75
CA LYS A 96 15.63 -3.00 5.35
C LYS A 96 15.25 -3.92 6.49
N ILE A 97 14.00 -4.38 6.52
CA ILE A 97 13.55 -5.35 7.50
C ILE A 97 12.53 -6.30 6.89
N ILE A 98 12.60 -7.57 7.24
CA ILE A 98 11.58 -8.56 6.87
C ILE A 98 10.64 -8.71 8.06
N LYS A 99 9.33 -8.58 7.84
CA LYS A 99 8.32 -8.85 8.87
C LYS A 99 7.33 -9.89 8.36
N GLU A 100 7.11 -10.94 9.14
CA GLU A 100 6.00 -11.86 8.91
C GLU A 100 4.70 -11.13 9.23
N ILE A 101 3.79 -11.13 8.27
CA ILE A 101 2.46 -10.52 8.39
C ILE A 101 1.41 -11.60 8.27
N ILE A 102 0.57 -11.71 9.29
CA ILE A 102 -0.61 -12.57 9.28
C ILE A 102 -1.84 -11.72 9.00
N ILE A 103 -2.53 -12.02 7.92
CA ILE A 103 -3.80 -11.42 7.57
C ILE A 103 -4.93 -12.36 8.03
N PRO A 104 -5.71 -11.97 9.06
CA PRO A 104 -6.75 -12.83 9.59
C PRO A 104 -7.92 -12.98 8.61
N HIS A 105 -8.47 -14.20 8.51
CA HIS A 105 -9.66 -14.47 7.71
C HIS A 105 -10.45 -15.66 8.26
N ARG A 106 -11.79 -15.59 8.18
CA ARG A 106 -12.70 -16.62 8.68
C ARG A 106 -12.47 -18.03 8.08
N LYS A 107 -11.95 -18.09 6.84
CA LYS A 107 -11.59 -19.35 6.13
C LYS A 107 -10.10 -19.70 6.27
N GLY A 108 -9.48 -19.31 7.37
CA GLY A 108 -8.06 -19.49 7.64
C GLY A 108 -7.21 -18.31 7.17
N ASN A 109 -6.21 -17.98 7.98
CA ASN A 109 -5.35 -16.82 7.80
C ASN A 109 -4.46 -16.93 6.54
N ILE A 110 -3.91 -15.79 6.11
CA ILE A 110 -2.87 -15.72 5.08
C ILE A 110 -1.59 -15.19 5.73
N ARG A 111 -0.46 -15.83 5.43
CA ARG A 111 0.86 -15.40 5.87
C ARG A 111 1.64 -14.81 4.69
N LEU A 112 2.19 -13.62 4.87
CA LEU A 112 3.09 -12.95 3.93
C LEU A 112 4.42 -12.65 4.63
N ASN A 113 5.53 -12.61 3.89
CA ASN A 113 6.86 -12.27 4.41
C ASN A 113 7.52 -11.14 3.60
N PRO A 114 6.92 -9.94 3.56
CA PRO A 114 7.49 -8.81 2.84
C PRO A 114 8.76 -8.25 3.48
N GLU A 115 9.68 -7.80 2.63
CA GLU A 115 10.79 -6.92 2.97
C GLU A 115 10.34 -5.46 2.84
N PHE A 116 10.53 -4.69 3.90
CA PHE A 116 10.26 -3.26 3.94
C PHE A 116 11.54 -2.47 3.91
N VAL A 117 11.55 -1.41 3.11
CA VAL A 117 12.56 -0.36 3.23
C VAL A 117 12.24 0.48 4.45
N VAL A 118 13.22 0.64 5.35
CA VAL A 118 13.08 1.50 6.52
C VAL A 118 13.51 2.92 6.13
N LEU A 119 12.56 3.85 6.23
CA LEU A 119 12.75 5.26 5.87
C LEU A 119 12.74 6.12 7.13
N GLU A 120 13.75 6.98 7.27
CA GLU A 120 13.88 7.93 8.39
C GLU A 120 12.77 9.00 8.33
N ASP A 121 12.61 9.61 7.15
CA ASP A 121 11.77 10.80 6.94
C ASP A 121 10.32 10.48 6.58
N ALA A 122 9.89 9.21 6.71
CA ALA A 122 8.54 8.80 6.35
C ALA A 122 7.53 9.13 7.46
N HIS A 123 6.39 9.72 7.09
CA HIS A 123 5.31 10.07 8.03
C HIS A 123 4.14 9.08 7.97
N ILE A 124 4.44 7.78 7.92
CA ILE A 124 3.43 6.72 7.80
C ILE A 124 3.30 5.99 9.15
N GLN A 125 2.05 5.84 9.60
CA GLN A 125 1.72 5.16 10.86
C GLN A 125 1.24 3.73 10.58
N GLY A 126 2.18 2.90 10.16
CA GLY A 126 1.91 1.54 9.74
C GLY A 126 2.97 1.01 8.80
N LEU A 127 2.71 -0.19 8.30
CA LEU A 127 3.47 -0.75 7.20
C LEU A 127 2.78 -0.35 5.90
N LEU A 128 3.55 -0.02 4.86
CA LEU A 128 3.02 0.26 3.53
C LEU A 128 3.48 -0.83 2.57
N LEU A 129 2.52 -1.54 1.98
CA LEU A 129 2.75 -2.54 0.96
C LEU A 129 2.61 -1.89 -0.42
N GLY A 130 3.73 -1.76 -1.12
CA GLY A 130 3.82 -1.20 -2.46
C GLY A 130 3.54 -2.22 -3.55
N THR A 131 3.69 -1.76 -4.79
CA THR A 131 3.47 -2.58 -6.00
C THR A 131 4.48 -3.71 -6.19
N ASP A 132 5.64 -3.64 -5.53
CA ASP A 132 6.63 -4.72 -5.47
C ASP A 132 6.01 -6.01 -4.91
N TYR A 133 5.36 -5.93 -3.75
CA TYR A 133 4.75 -7.08 -3.10
C TYR A 133 3.29 -7.31 -3.49
N GLN A 134 2.55 -6.27 -3.90
CA GLN A 134 1.21 -6.47 -4.44
C GLN A 134 1.24 -7.36 -5.68
N ARG A 135 2.19 -7.14 -6.59
CA ARG A 135 2.34 -7.97 -7.79
C ARG A 135 2.84 -9.37 -7.43
N MET A 136 3.84 -9.45 -6.56
CA MET A 136 4.43 -10.74 -6.15
C MET A 136 3.41 -11.67 -5.49
N TYR A 137 2.56 -11.15 -4.61
CA TYR A 137 1.55 -11.94 -3.91
C TYR A 137 0.21 -12.03 -4.64
N GLY A 138 0.08 -11.43 -5.84
CA GLY A 138 -1.18 -11.40 -6.58
C GLY A 138 -2.29 -10.69 -5.81
N ILE A 139 -1.99 -9.54 -5.21
CA ILE A 139 -2.96 -8.74 -4.46
C ILE A 139 -3.76 -7.89 -5.46
N TYR A 140 -5.04 -8.21 -5.62
CA TYR A 140 -5.96 -7.46 -6.46
C TYR A 140 -6.86 -6.58 -5.60
N ILE A 141 -6.91 -5.29 -5.95
CA ILE A 141 -7.69 -4.28 -5.23
C ILE A 141 -8.96 -3.99 -6.02
N TYR A 142 -10.11 -4.19 -5.39
CA TYR A 142 -11.42 -3.89 -5.96
C TYR A 142 -11.95 -2.59 -5.36
N ASN A 143 -12.09 -1.57 -6.21
CA ASN A 143 -12.62 -0.26 -5.83
C ASN A 143 -14.07 -0.15 -6.32
N SER A 144 -15.00 -0.70 -5.53
CA SER A 144 -16.45 -0.60 -5.77
C SER A 144 -17.14 0.13 -4.59
N LYS A 145 -18.48 0.03 -4.43
CA LYS A 145 -19.18 0.54 -3.24
C LYS A 145 -18.52 0.07 -1.94
N ASN A 146 -18.05 -1.18 -1.91
CA ASN A 146 -17.20 -1.71 -0.86
C ASN A 146 -15.79 -1.93 -1.42
N ARG A 147 -14.77 -1.53 -0.65
CA ARG A 147 -13.37 -1.73 -1.01
C ARG A 147 -12.89 -3.03 -0.38
N TYR A 148 -12.32 -3.90 -1.19
CA TYR A 148 -11.78 -5.17 -0.72
C TYR A 148 -10.57 -5.58 -1.55
N ILE A 149 -9.78 -6.51 -1.00
CA ILE A 149 -8.71 -7.19 -1.71
C ILE A 149 -8.96 -8.69 -1.79
N THR A 150 -8.33 -9.29 -2.79
CA THR A 150 -8.08 -10.74 -2.85
C THR A 150 -6.58 -10.95 -2.96
N ILE A 151 -6.08 -12.10 -2.52
CA ILE A 151 -4.65 -12.41 -2.52
C ILE A 151 -4.46 -13.75 -3.24
N GLY A 152 -3.58 -13.75 -4.26
CA GLY A 152 -3.34 -14.89 -5.12
C GLY A 152 -4.57 -15.27 -5.95
N THR A 153 -4.70 -16.55 -6.26
CA THR A 153 -5.81 -17.10 -7.04
C THR A 153 -7.04 -17.48 -6.21
N ASN A 154 -6.96 -17.34 -4.89
CA ASN A 154 -8.02 -17.77 -3.98
C ASN A 154 -9.14 -16.71 -3.88
N LYS A 155 -10.10 -16.81 -4.81
CA LYS A 155 -11.26 -15.91 -4.89
C LYS A 155 -12.22 -16.03 -3.69
N GLU A 156 -12.07 -17.05 -2.84
CA GLU A 156 -12.90 -17.22 -1.65
C GLU A 156 -12.41 -16.44 -0.42
N LYS A 157 -11.17 -15.95 -0.44
CA LYS A 157 -10.60 -15.12 0.62
C LYS A 157 -10.66 -13.65 0.22
N ILE A 158 -11.74 -12.99 0.65
CA ILE A 158 -12.01 -11.58 0.39
C ILE A 158 -11.78 -10.81 1.69
N PHE A 159 -10.94 -9.79 1.64
CA PHE A 159 -10.58 -8.97 2.80
C PHE A 159 -11.10 -7.56 2.61
N SER A 160 -11.93 -7.09 3.54
CA SER A 160 -12.40 -5.71 3.54
C SER A 160 -11.23 -4.75 3.79
N LEU A 161 -11.28 -3.60 3.11
CA LEU A 161 -10.37 -2.49 3.34
C LEU A 161 -11.13 -1.35 4.01
N ASP A 162 -10.55 -0.83 5.09
CA ASP A 162 -10.99 0.39 5.71
C ASP A 162 -10.48 1.61 4.94
N ILE A 163 -11.27 2.68 5.01
CA ILE A 163 -10.91 3.99 4.47
C ILE A 163 -10.12 4.72 5.55
N TYR A 164 -8.83 4.93 5.32
CA TYR A 164 -7.99 5.72 6.20
C TYR A 164 -7.74 7.11 5.60
N HIS A 165 -8.14 8.16 6.31
CA HIS A 165 -7.69 9.50 5.97
C HIS A 165 -6.23 9.63 6.40
N ILE A 166 -5.33 9.83 5.43
CA ILE A 166 -3.93 10.15 5.70
C ILE A 166 -3.90 11.58 6.29
N SER A 167 -4.19 11.71 7.58
CA SER A 167 -3.91 12.94 8.31
C SER A 167 -2.48 12.81 8.85
N SER A 168 -1.61 13.73 8.47
CA SER A 168 -0.22 13.80 8.95
C SER A 168 -0.09 14.16 10.43
N HIS A 169 -1.20 14.35 11.15
CA HIS A 169 -1.26 14.93 12.49
C HIS A 169 -1.96 14.04 13.53
N TYR A 170 -2.36 12.81 13.19
CA TYR A 170 -2.89 11.90 14.21
C TYR A 170 -1.73 11.44 15.10
N PRO A 171 -1.76 11.57 16.43
CA PRO A 171 -0.67 11.09 17.27
C PRO A 171 -0.55 9.56 17.19
N LEU A 172 0.65 9.03 16.98
CA LEU A 172 0.91 7.58 16.86
C LEU A 172 0.35 6.80 18.06
N GLU A 173 0.53 7.34 19.28
CA GLU A 173 0.03 6.73 20.52
C GLU A 173 -1.51 6.57 20.53
N LYS A 174 -2.24 7.56 20.01
CA LYS A 174 -3.71 7.48 19.91
C LYS A 174 -4.15 6.42 18.92
N LEU A 175 -3.42 6.28 17.80
CA LEU A 175 -3.69 5.24 16.82
C LEU A 175 -3.44 3.85 17.39
N LEU A 176 -2.32 3.64 18.08
CA LEU A 176 -1.97 2.34 18.66
C LEU A 176 -2.93 1.92 19.77
N ASN A 177 -3.42 2.87 20.58
CA ASN A 177 -4.46 2.60 21.58
C ASN A 177 -5.80 2.20 20.97
N SER A 178 -6.06 2.50 19.68
CA SER A 178 -7.27 2.03 18.99
C SER A 178 -7.20 0.57 18.53
N PHE A 179 -6.02 -0.06 18.63
CA PHE A 179 -5.78 -1.47 18.27
C PHE A 179 -5.58 -2.39 19.49
N ARG A 180 -5.70 -1.86 20.71
CA ARG A 180 -5.72 -2.62 21.97
C ARG A 180 -7.14 -3.00 22.32
#